data_AF-A0A5B7TI82-F1
#
_entry.id   AF-A0A5B7TI82-F1
#
_cell.length_a   1.000
_cell.length_b   1.000
_cell.length_c   1.000
_cell.angle_alpha   90.00
_cell.angle_beta   90.00
_cell.angle_gamma   90.00
#
_symmetry.space_group_name_H-M   'P 1'
#
loop_
_entity.id
_entity.type
_entity.pdbx_description
1 polymer ?
#
loop_
_entity_poly.entity_id
_entity_poly.type
_entity_poly.pdbx_seq_one_letter_code
_entity_poly.pdbx_strand_id
1 'polypeptide(L)'
;MCKISNRPPILDIVKNSNADLKILDTYIFPILFLYRHSIEISLKSIYLRFYGQLPEKIKSKSGHELNSLWEKVKEILNITKSEDFIKQIQGYKTKIIKFSTEDIDINEIDEFINEIDSIDANGDVFRYLMNNKGKLYFSKNNYVDYDNLQSTFNKFYDIFDYFYDMISEYL
;
A
#
# COMPACT_ATOMS: atom_id res chain seq x y z
N MET A 1 -28.76 -19.72 -9.50
CA MET A 1 -28.44 -18.53 -10.31
C MET A 1 -28.62 -17.31 -9.41
N CYS A 2 -27.54 -16.64 -9.03
CA CYS A 2 -27.59 -15.51 -8.10
C CYS A 2 -28.33 -14.35 -8.79
N LYS A 3 -29.52 -14.00 -8.29
CA LYS A 3 -30.25 -12.82 -8.77
C LYS A 3 -29.50 -11.59 -8.23
N ILE A 4 -28.84 -10.86 -9.12
CA ILE A 4 -28.35 -9.52 -8.83
C ILE A 4 -29.59 -8.65 -8.62
N SER A 5 -29.96 -8.50 -7.36
CA SER A 5 -31.03 -7.62 -6.90
C SER A 5 -30.60 -6.16 -7.06
N ASN A 6 -31.57 -5.25 -7.20
CA ASN A 6 -31.43 -3.77 -7.17
C ASN A 6 -30.93 -3.28 -5.79
N ARG A 7 -29.87 -3.88 -5.25
CA ARG A 7 -29.19 -3.37 -4.07
C ARG A 7 -28.46 -2.10 -4.48
N PRO A 8 -28.52 -1.03 -3.68
CA PRO A 8 -27.69 0.13 -3.90
C PRO A 8 -26.22 -0.32 -3.99
N PRO A 9 -25.42 0.26 -4.89
CA PRO A 9 -23.98 0.09 -4.91
C PRO A 9 -23.39 0.12 -3.49
N ILE A 10 -22.42 -0.74 -3.19
CA ILE A 10 -21.74 -0.77 -1.88
C ILE A 10 -21.26 0.64 -1.49
N LEU A 11 -20.84 1.42 -2.49
CA LEU A 11 -20.46 2.82 -2.35
C LEU A 11 -21.57 3.69 -1.75
N ASP A 12 -22.81 3.53 -2.21
CA ASP A 12 -23.95 4.30 -1.69
C ASP A 12 -24.30 3.88 -0.26
N ILE A 13 -24.13 2.60 0.09
CA ILE A 13 -24.33 2.11 1.47
C ILE A 13 -23.27 2.71 2.41
N VAL A 14 -22.02 2.72 1.97
CA VAL A 14 -20.89 3.28 2.72
C VAL A 14 -21.06 4.79 2.92
N LYS A 15 -21.38 5.53 1.85
CA LYS A 15 -21.54 7.00 1.90
C LYS A 15 -22.70 7.44 2.81
N ASN A 16 -23.78 6.66 2.88
CA ASN A 16 -24.95 6.98 3.70
C ASN A 16 -24.93 6.34 5.10
N SER A 17 -23.77 5.83 5.55
CA SER A 17 -23.67 5.01 6.76
C SER A 17 -23.69 5.77 8.09
N ASN A 18 -23.55 7.10 8.08
CA ASN A 18 -23.57 7.96 9.27
C ASN A 18 -22.73 7.43 10.47
N ALA A 19 -21.57 6.81 10.21
CA ALA A 19 -20.70 6.20 11.21
C ALA A 19 -21.32 5.02 12.02
N ASP A 20 -22.24 4.26 11.42
CA ASP A 20 -22.75 3.02 11.99
C ASP A 20 -21.64 1.94 12.02
N LEU A 21 -21.29 1.48 13.23
CA LEU A 21 -20.32 0.41 13.49
C LEU A 21 -20.60 -0.84 12.65
N LYS A 22 -21.87 -1.19 12.44
CA LYS A 22 -22.21 -2.39 11.67
C LYS A 22 -21.80 -2.26 10.22
N ILE A 23 -21.93 -1.06 9.63
CA ILE A 23 -21.52 -0.82 8.24
C ILE A 23 -20.00 -0.78 8.14
N LEU A 24 -19.33 -0.17 9.13
CA LEU A 24 -17.88 -0.12 9.22
C LEU A 24 -17.27 -1.54 9.25
N ASP A 25 -17.77 -2.39 10.14
CA ASP A 25 -17.32 -3.78 10.27
C ASP A 25 -17.66 -4.64 9.04
N THR A 26 -18.82 -4.40 8.42
CA THR A 26 -19.30 -5.24 7.30
C THR A 26 -18.62 -4.91 5.98
N TYR A 27 -18.31 -3.63 5.71
CA TYR A 27 -17.87 -3.19 4.39
C TYR A 27 -16.57 -2.39 4.40
N ILE A 28 -16.40 -1.45 5.33
CA ILE A 28 -15.23 -0.55 5.32
C ILE A 28 -13.95 -1.27 5.71
N PHE A 29 -13.96 -2.08 6.78
CA PHE A 29 -12.77 -2.80 7.22
C PHE A 29 -12.26 -3.82 6.17
N PRO A 30 -13.10 -4.61 5.50
CA PRO A 30 -12.66 -5.41 4.36
C PRO A 30 -12.03 -4.58 3.23
N ILE A 31 -12.57 -3.39 2.92
CA ILE A 31 -12.00 -2.51 1.88
C ILE A 31 -10.63 -1.99 2.31
N LEU A 32 -10.51 -1.49 3.55
CA LEU A 32 -9.24 -1.04 4.12
C LEU A 32 -8.18 -2.15 4.14
N PHE A 33 -8.59 -3.37 4.50
CA PHE A 33 -7.71 -4.53 4.43
C PHE A 33 -7.21 -4.78 3.00
N LEU A 34 -8.09 -4.75 2.00
CA LEU A 34 -7.71 -4.94 0.60
C LEU A 34 -6.75 -3.85 0.10
N TYR A 35 -7.02 -2.60 0.46
CA TYR A 35 -6.14 -1.47 0.16
C TYR A 35 -4.77 -1.60 0.83
N ARG A 36 -4.72 -1.88 2.14
CA ARG A 36 -3.47 -2.14 2.86
C ARG A 36 -2.70 -3.33 2.28
N HIS A 37 -3.41 -4.35 1.79
CA HIS A 37 -2.80 -5.51 1.15
C HIS A 37 -2.26 -5.19 -0.26
N SER A 38 -2.97 -4.38 -1.06
CA SER A 38 -2.49 -3.98 -2.38
C SER A 38 -1.19 -3.18 -2.29
N ILE A 39 -1.09 -2.26 -1.32
CA ILE A 39 0.16 -1.52 -1.07
C ILE A 39 1.32 -2.48 -0.73
N GLU A 40 1.10 -3.46 0.16
CA GLU A 40 2.12 -4.46 0.49
C GLU A 40 2.59 -5.25 -0.74
N ILE A 41 1.64 -5.67 -1.60
CA ILE A 41 1.95 -6.38 -2.84
C ILE A 41 2.74 -5.50 -3.79
N SER A 42 2.39 -4.23 -3.95
CA SER A 42 3.11 -3.30 -4.82
C SER A 42 4.56 -3.12 -4.35
N LEU A 43 4.78 -2.88 -3.05
CA LEU A 43 6.13 -2.76 -2.48
C LEU A 43 6.95 -4.05 -2.66
N LYS A 44 6.35 -5.22 -2.40
CA LYS A 44 7.01 -6.52 -2.62
C LYS A 44 7.31 -6.78 -4.09
N SER A 45 6.43 -6.35 -4.99
CA SER A 45 6.62 -6.51 -6.44
C SER A 45 7.78 -5.67 -6.95
N ILE A 46 7.92 -4.42 -6.48
CA ILE A 46 9.09 -3.57 -6.78
C ILE A 46 10.38 -4.25 -6.30
N TYR A 47 10.40 -4.70 -5.05
CA TYR A 47 11.56 -5.40 -4.49
C TYR A 47 11.92 -6.67 -5.27
N LEU A 48 10.92 -7.51 -5.55
CA LEU A 48 11.08 -8.75 -6.31
C LEU A 48 11.62 -8.46 -7.71
N ARG A 49 11.13 -7.41 -8.37
CA ARG A 49 11.60 -7.04 -9.69
C ARG A 49 13.08 -6.65 -9.66
N PHE A 50 13.51 -5.90 -8.65
CA PHE A 50 14.89 -5.45 -8.55
C PHE A 50 15.87 -6.58 -8.17
N TYR A 51 15.55 -7.35 -7.13
CA TYR A 51 16.48 -8.36 -6.58
C TYR A 51 16.27 -9.77 -7.13
N GLY A 52 15.20 -10.02 -7.89
CA GLY A 52 14.84 -11.36 -8.39
C GLY A 52 14.34 -12.32 -7.30
N GLN A 53 14.17 -11.84 -6.07
CA GLN A 53 13.68 -12.63 -4.93
C GLN A 53 12.82 -11.77 -4.01
N LEU A 54 11.93 -12.40 -3.26
CA LEU A 54 11.15 -11.71 -2.23
C LEU A 54 12.07 -11.29 -1.06
N PRO A 55 11.75 -10.19 -0.36
CA PRO A 55 12.49 -9.83 0.83
C PRO A 55 12.32 -10.96 1.86
N GLU A 56 13.42 -11.35 2.51
CA GLU A 56 13.32 -12.24 3.67
C GLU A 56 12.28 -11.70 4.64
N LYS A 57 11.49 -12.60 5.25
CA LYS A 57 10.46 -12.20 6.21
C LYS A 57 11.11 -11.34 7.30
N ILE A 58 10.87 -10.04 7.21
CA ILE A 58 11.20 -9.10 8.26
C ILE A 58 10.17 -9.36 9.35
N LYS A 59 10.42 -10.32 10.24
CA LYS A 59 9.72 -10.37 11.51
C LYS A 59 10.23 -9.18 12.32
N SER A 60 9.76 -7.98 11.99
CA SER A 60 9.97 -6.84 12.86
C SER A 60 9.30 -7.21 14.19
N LYS A 61 10.05 -7.20 15.30
CA LYS A 61 9.47 -7.47 16.62
C LYS A 61 8.38 -6.44 16.99
N SER A 62 8.35 -5.32 16.25
CA SER A 62 7.46 -4.18 16.41
C SER A 62 6.20 -4.22 15.54
N GLY A 63 6.08 -5.14 14.57
CA GLY A 63 4.93 -5.23 13.67
C GLY A 63 4.97 -4.26 12.48
N HIS A 64 6.04 -3.48 12.29
CA HIS A 64 6.20 -2.49 11.21
C HIS A 64 6.51 -3.10 9.82
N GLU A 65 5.64 -3.96 9.30
CA GLU A 65 5.90 -4.68 8.05
C GLU A 65 5.89 -3.75 6.82
N LEU A 66 4.98 -2.76 6.74
CA LEU A 66 4.92 -1.88 5.57
C LEU A 66 6.07 -0.87 5.55
N ASN A 67 6.35 -0.24 6.68
CA ASN A 67 7.48 0.66 6.83
C ASN A 67 8.80 -0.02 6.43
N SER A 68 9.03 -1.24 6.91
CA SER A 68 10.24 -2.00 6.58
C SER A 68 10.34 -2.36 5.09
N LEU A 69 9.21 -2.60 4.42
CA LEU A 69 9.17 -2.81 2.96
C LEU A 69 9.45 -1.51 2.20
N TRP A 70 8.88 -0.40 2.66
CA TRP A 70 9.06 0.90 2.04
C TRP A 70 10.51 1.38 2.12
N GLU A 71 11.19 1.20 3.26
CA GLU A 71 12.64 1.51 3.38
C GLU A 71 13.48 0.77 2.32
N LYS A 72 13.17 -0.50 2.06
CA LYS A 72 13.84 -1.28 1.02
C LYS A 72 13.55 -0.75 -0.39
N VAL A 73 12.33 -0.30 -0.64
CA VAL A 73 11.99 0.35 -1.92
C VAL A 73 12.73 1.68 -2.05
N LYS A 74 12.83 2.50 -0.99
CA LYS A 74 13.65 3.73 -1.02
C LYS A 74 15.11 3.45 -1.34
N GLU A 75 15.68 2.38 -0.78
CA GLU A 75 17.03 1.92 -1.13
C GLU A 75 17.15 1.63 -2.64
N ILE A 76 16.22 0.87 -3.20
CA ILE A 76 16.16 0.58 -4.65
C ILE A 76 16.09 1.89 -5.45
N LEU A 77 15.19 2.81 -5.09
CA LEU A 77 15.04 4.09 -5.78
C LEU A 77 16.36 4.88 -5.76
N ASN A 78 17.07 4.91 -4.63
CA ASN A 78 18.38 5.57 -4.52
C ASN A 78 19.45 4.91 -5.38
N ILE A 79 19.51 3.57 -5.40
CA ILE A 79 20.43 2.82 -6.27
C ILE A 79 20.15 3.18 -7.73
N THR A 80 18.89 3.21 -8.15
CA THR A 80 18.52 3.47 -9.55
C THR A 80 18.82 4.88 -10.03
N LYS A 81 18.96 5.84 -9.11
CA LYS A 81 19.38 7.22 -9.39
C LYS A 81 20.89 7.38 -9.47
N SER A 82 21.68 6.42 -8.97
CA SER A 82 23.14 6.54 -8.92
C SER A 82 23.75 6.52 -10.32
N GLU A 83 24.79 7.33 -10.54
CA GLU A 83 25.50 7.36 -11.82
C GLU A 83 26.08 5.99 -12.20
N ASP A 84 26.56 5.24 -11.21
CA ASP A 84 27.17 3.94 -11.41
C ASP A 84 26.16 2.92 -11.94
N PHE A 85 24.94 2.92 -11.42
CA PHE A 85 23.86 2.09 -11.93
C PHE A 85 23.48 2.47 -13.37
N ILE A 86 23.35 3.77 -13.65
CA ILE A 86 23.04 4.24 -15.02
C ILE A 86 24.14 3.84 -16.02
N LYS A 87 25.42 3.97 -15.65
CA LYS A 87 26.55 3.53 -16.48
C LYS A 87 26.50 2.02 -16.73
N GLN A 88 26.15 1.23 -15.72
CA GLN A 88 25.98 -0.23 -15.89
C GLN A 88 24.88 -0.54 -16.91
N ILE A 89 23.71 0.11 -16.83
CA ILE A 89 22.60 -0.11 -17.78
C ILE A 89 23.00 0.30 -19.21
N GLN A 90 23.70 1.41 -19.37
CA GLN A 90 24.18 1.88 -20.68
C GLN A 90 25.10 0.87 -21.37
N GLY A 91 25.74 -0.03 -20.61
CA GLY A 91 26.58 -1.09 -21.15
C GLY A 91 25.82 -2.17 -21.93
N TYR A 92 24.52 -2.36 -21.68
CA TYR A 92 23.70 -3.40 -22.33
C TYR A 92 22.37 -2.91 -22.92
N LYS A 93 21.94 -1.67 -22.63
CA LYS A 93 20.71 -1.09 -23.18
C LYS A 93 21.01 0.20 -23.96
N THR A 94 20.77 0.16 -25.27
CA THR A 94 21.11 1.26 -26.21
C THR A 94 20.18 2.47 -26.10
N LYS A 95 18.95 2.27 -25.61
CA LYS A 95 17.98 3.34 -25.34
C LYS A 95 17.46 3.20 -23.91
N ILE A 96 17.81 4.16 -23.06
CA ILE A 96 17.32 4.23 -21.69
C ILE A 96 16.29 5.35 -21.62
N ILE A 97 15.06 5.00 -21.23
CA ILE A 97 14.06 5.99 -20.85
C ILE A 97 14.44 6.46 -19.45
N LYS A 98 14.80 7.74 -19.29
CA LYS A 98 15.05 8.30 -17.95
C LYS A 98 13.70 8.61 -17.29
N PHE A 99 13.40 7.90 -16.22
CA PHE A 99 12.30 8.23 -15.34
C PHE A 99 12.72 9.32 -14.37
N SER A 100 11.84 10.30 -14.13
CA SER A 100 12.02 11.30 -13.08
C SER A 100 11.17 10.95 -11.87
N THR A 101 11.69 11.21 -10.68
CA THR A 101 10.92 11.14 -9.42
C THR A 101 10.95 12.49 -8.70
N GLU A 102 11.32 13.56 -9.41
CA GLU A 102 11.43 14.92 -8.85
C GLU A 102 10.07 15.49 -8.44
N ASP A 103 9.01 15.15 -9.19
CA ASP A 103 7.63 15.57 -8.90
C ASP A 103 6.93 14.69 -7.86
N ILE A 104 7.62 13.67 -7.32
CA ILE A 104 7.07 12.75 -6.33
C ILE A 104 7.59 13.12 -4.94
N ASP A 105 6.68 13.53 -4.07
CA ASP A 105 7.01 13.83 -2.68
C ASP A 105 7.19 12.55 -1.87
N ILE A 106 8.45 12.19 -1.61
CA ILE A 106 8.82 11.02 -0.81
C ILE A 106 8.34 11.15 0.64
N ASN A 107 8.29 12.36 1.20
CA ASN A 107 7.83 12.57 2.57
C ASN A 107 6.32 12.28 2.68
N GLU A 108 5.55 12.62 1.65
CA GLU A 108 4.12 12.31 1.59
C GLU A 108 3.88 10.78 1.59
N ILE A 109 4.73 10.02 0.91
CA ILE A 109 4.68 8.55 0.93
C ILE A 109 5.07 8.03 2.32
N ASP A 110 6.11 8.60 2.94
CA ASP A 110 6.51 8.25 4.32
C ASP A 110 5.35 8.47 5.30
N GLU A 111 4.67 9.62 5.23
CA GLU A 111 3.52 9.93 6.09
C GLU A 111 2.38 8.94 5.88
N PHE A 112 2.03 8.64 4.62
CA PHE A 112 0.99 7.68 4.28
C PHE A 112 1.29 6.26 4.77
N ILE A 113 2.51 5.75 4.52
CA ILE A 113 2.91 4.42 4.97
C ILE A 113 2.92 4.36 6.50
N ASN A 114 3.43 5.40 7.17
CA ASN A 114 3.43 5.47 8.63
C ASN A 114 2.02 5.49 9.22
N GLU A 115 1.09 6.21 8.61
CA GLU A 115 -0.31 6.24 9.05
C GLU A 115 -0.92 4.83 9.01
N ILE A 116 -0.85 4.14 7.88
CA ILE A 116 -1.42 2.81 7.72
C ILE A 116 -0.75 1.79 8.65
N ASP A 117 0.58 1.80 8.72
CA ASP A 117 1.36 0.88 9.54
C ASP A 117 1.13 1.12 11.04
N SER A 118 0.86 2.36 11.45
CA SER A 118 0.50 2.68 12.85
C SER A 118 -0.86 2.12 13.26
N ILE A 119 -1.79 2.00 12.30
CA ILE A 119 -3.14 1.49 12.53
C ILE A 119 -3.17 -0.03 12.41
N ASP A 120 -2.56 -0.60 11.37
CA ASP A 120 -2.68 -2.02 11.00
C ASP A 120 -1.31 -2.67 10.67
N ALA A 121 -0.39 -2.52 11.62
CA ALA A 121 0.99 -3.01 11.53
C ALA A 121 1.06 -4.49 11.08
N ASN A 122 0.30 -5.36 11.75
CA ASN A 122 0.30 -6.82 11.48
C ASN A 122 -0.76 -7.25 10.45
N GLY A 123 -1.47 -6.30 9.84
CA GLY A 123 -2.54 -6.59 8.90
C GLY A 123 -3.80 -7.20 9.54
N ASP A 124 -3.91 -7.25 10.87
CA ASP A 124 -4.97 -7.95 11.62
C ASP A 124 -6.11 -7.03 12.09
N VAL A 125 -5.86 -5.73 12.22
CA VAL A 125 -6.78 -4.73 12.76
C VAL A 125 -8.00 -4.54 11.86
N PHE A 126 -7.81 -4.53 10.54
CA PHE A 126 -8.91 -4.42 9.58
C PHE A 126 -9.61 -5.75 9.27
N ARG A 127 -9.12 -6.87 9.83
CA ARG A 127 -9.70 -8.20 9.57
C ARG A 127 -10.52 -8.74 10.72
N TYR A 128 -10.07 -8.48 11.94
CA TYR A 128 -10.63 -9.10 13.12
C TYR A 128 -11.16 -8.04 14.07
N LEU A 129 -12.24 -8.37 14.76
CA LEU A 129 -12.82 -7.50 15.78
C LEU A 129 -11.88 -7.30 16.99
N MET A 130 -11.07 -8.31 17.31
CA MET A 130 -10.18 -8.34 18.48
C MET A 130 -8.89 -9.09 18.19
N ASN A 131 -7.86 -8.79 18.97
CA ASN A 131 -6.59 -9.49 18.90
C ASN A 131 -6.65 -10.88 19.53
N ASN A 132 -5.55 -11.63 19.39
CA ASN A 132 -5.40 -12.98 19.96
C ASN A 132 -5.46 -13.07 21.50
N LYS A 133 -5.58 -11.93 22.21
CA LYS A 133 -5.79 -11.84 23.66
C LYS A 133 -7.22 -11.46 24.02
N GLY A 134 -8.14 -11.39 23.05
CA GLY A 134 -9.53 -11.03 23.27
C GLY A 134 -9.77 -9.52 23.49
N LYS A 135 -8.77 -8.67 23.21
CA LYS A 135 -8.93 -7.21 23.31
C LYS A 135 -9.42 -6.66 21.98
N LEU A 136 -10.55 -5.96 21.99
CA LEU A 136 -11.09 -5.24 20.83
C LEU A 136 -10.05 -4.24 20.29
N TYR A 137 -9.93 -4.16 18.95
CA TYR A 137 -9.09 -3.13 18.33
C TYR A 137 -9.75 -1.75 18.42
N PHE A 138 -11.07 -1.69 18.21
CA PHE A 138 -11.85 -0.46 18.30
C PHE A 138 -12.92 -0.59 19.39
N SER A 139 -12.95 0.37 20.31
CA SER A 139 -13.96 0.47 21.38
C SER A 139 -14.86 1.71 21.24
N LYS A 140 -14.64 2.51 20.21
CA LYS A 140 -15.39 3.72 19.87
C LYS A 140 -15.70 3.72 18.38
N ASN A 141 -16.77 4.42 17.99
CA ASN A 141 -17.07 4.65 16.59
C ASN A 141 -15.97 5.51 15.96
N ASN A 142 -15.47 5.07 14.81
CA ASN A 142 -14.56 5.84 13.98
C ASN A 142 -15.30 6.26 12.72
N TYR A 143 -15.24 7.54 12.38
CA TYR A 143 -15.70 8.01 11.08
C TYR A 143 -14.59 7.78 10.06
N VAL A 144 -14.93 7.23 8.91
CA VAL A 144 -14.01 7.04 7.78
C VAL A 144 -14.52 7.89 6.63
N ASP A 145 -13.72 8.87 6.22
CA ASP A 145 -13.96 9.61 4.98
C ASP A 145 -13.57 8.72 3.80
N TYR A 146 -14.56 8.02 3.25
CA TYR A 146 -14.33 7.07 2.17
C TYR A 146 -13.84 7.73 0.88
N ASP A 147 -14.31 8.93 0.57
CA ASP A 147 -13.92 9.61 -0.68
C ASP A 147 -12.45 10.02 -0.60
N ASN A 148 -12.04 10.60 0.53
CA ASN A 148 -10.62 10.90 0.77
C ASN A 148 -9.77 9.63 0.83
N LEU A 149 -10.27 8.57 1.48
CA LEU A 149 -9.60 7.27 1.55
C LEU A 149 -9.32 6.74 0.14
N GLN A 150 -10.36 6.64 -0.70
CA GLN A 150 -10.24 6.12 -2.05
C GLN A 150 -9.27 6.94 -2.89
N SER A 151 -9.38 8.27 -2.88
CA SER A 151 -8.47 9.12 -3.66
C SER A 151 -7.02 8.99 -3.20
N THR A 152 -6.80 8.90 -1.90
CA THR A 152 -5.46 8.75 -1.31
C THR A 152 -4.83 7.41 -1.71
N PHE A 153 -5.55 6.30 -1.52
CA PHE A 153 -5.02 4.98 -1.87
C PHE A 153 -4.78 4.81 -3.37
N ASN A 154 -5.67 5.35 -4.22
CA ASN A 154 -5.46 5.33 -5.67
C ASN A 154 -4.21 6.11 -6.07
N LYS A 155 -4.02 7.32 -5.51
CA LYS A 155 -2.82 8.13 -5.75
C LYS A 155 -1.53 7.34 -5.43
N PHE A 156 -1.45 6.74 -4.25
CA PHE A 156 -0.25 5.99 -3.87
C PHE A 156 -0.07 4.70 -4.66
N TYR A 157 -1.18 4.04 -5.05
CA TYR A 157 -1.12 2.91 -5.95
C TYR A 157 -0.48 3.30 -7.29
N ASP A 158 -0.92 4.41 -7.90
CA ASP A 158 -0.38 4.90 -9.18
C ASP A 158 1.11 5.27 -9.06
N ILE A 159 1.52 5.84 -7.92
CA ILE A 159 2.95 6.12 -7.64
C ILE A 159 3.76 4.83 -7.56
N PHE A 160 3.26 3.80 -6.86
CA PHE A 160 3.97 2.52 -6.75
C PHE A 160 3.99 1.75 -8.07
N ASP A 161 2.94 1.85 -8.88
CA ASP A 161 2.90 1.27 -10.23
C ASP A 161 3.95 1.94 -11.14
N TYR A 162 4.04 3.27 -11.07
CA TYR A 162 5.10 4.03 -11.76
C TYR A 162 6.50 3.61 -11.32
N PHE A 163 6.75 3.40 -10.02
CA PHE A 163 8.03 2.88 -9.55
C PHE A 163 8.30 1.47 -10.09
N TYR A 164 7.30 0.60 -10.11
CA TYR A 164 7.45 -0.75 -10.66
C TYR A 164 7.85 -0.69 -12.14
N ASP A 165 7.15 0.11 -12.94
CA ASP A 165 7.43 0.28 -14.37
C ASP A 165 8.82 0.84 -14.62
N MET A 166 9.24 1.84 -13.83
CA MET A 166 10.60 2.38 -13.89
C MET A 166 11.65 1.28 -13.68
N ILE A 167 11.50 0.48 -12.62
CA ILE A 167 12.45 -0.59 -12.31
C ILE A 167 12.41 -1.69 -13.37
N SER A 168 11.23 -2.00 -13.89
CA SER A 168 11.04 -2.98 -14.97
C SER A 168 11.71 -2.54 -16.27
N GLU A 169 11.70 -1.25 -16.58
CA GLU A 169 12.40 -0.72 -17.75
C GLU A 169 13.92 -0.68 -17.57
N TYR A 170 14.44 -0.64 -16.34
CA TYR A 170 15.89 -0.65 -16.10
C TYR A 170 16.53 -2.05 -16.12
N LEU A 171 15.76 -3.12 -15.90
CA LEU A 171 16.23 -4.50 -15.77
C LEU A 171 15.65 -5.41 -16.86
#